data_AF-A0A820QZU0-F1
#
_entry.id   AF-A0A820QZU0-F1
#
_cell.length_a   1.000
_cell.length_b   1.000
_cell.length_c   1.000
_cell.angle_alpha   90.00
_cell.angle_beta   90.00
_cell.angle_gamma   90.00
#
_symmetry.space_group_name_H-M   'P 1'
#
loop_
_entity.id
_entity.type
_entity.pdbx_description
1 polymer ?
#
loop_
_entity_poly.entity_id
_entity_poly.type
_entity_poly.pdbx_seq_one_letter_code
_entity_poly.pdbx_strand_id
1 'polypeptide(L)'
;FSLLVNIPANANWAQNGVTIAGGNGQGGATSQLYYPYGLVVDGDQTVVIADFGNNRIMQWKNGDTTNGQVVAGGKGAGNGLNQLNGPTDVLIDKET
;
A
#
# COMPACT_ATOMS: atom_id res chain seq x y z
N PHE A 1 17.36 17.64 11.17
CA PHE A 1 17.21 18.18 9.79
C PHE A 1 15.74 18.08 9.40
N SER A 2 14.95 19.15 9.52
CA SER A 2 13.63 19.22 8.88
C SER A 2 13.76 20.16 7.69
N LEU A 3 13.66 19.62 6.49
CA LEU A 3 13.44 20.44 5.31
C LEU A 3 11.98 20.89 5.36
N LEU A 4 11.74 22.13 5.79
CA LEU A 4 10.43 22.75 5.55
C LEU A 4 10.35 23.05 4.06
N VAL A 5 9.65 22.19 3.32
CA VAL A 5 9.31 22.48 1.93
C VAL A 5 8.33 23.65 1.94
N ASN A 6 8.75 24.82 1.46
CA ASN A 6 7.88 25.97 1.30
C ASN A 6 6.96 25.72 0.09
N ILE A 7 5.78 25.13 0.32
CA ILE A 7 4.77 24.92 -0.73
C ILE A 7 3.96 26.22 -0.85
N PRO A 8 4.09 26.96 -1.97
CA PRO A 8 3.34 28.21 -2.15
C PRO A 8 1.83 27.93 -2.23
N ALA A 9 1.02 28.89 -1.79
CA ALA A 9 -0.44 28.75 -1.72
C ALA A 9 -1.11 28.51 -3.09
N ASN A 10 -0.40 28.76 -4.20
CA ASN A 10 -0.83 28.52 -5.57
C ASN A 10 -0.06 27.35 -6.23
N ALA A 11 0.58 26.48 -5.46
CA ALA A 11 1.21 25.29 -5.98
C ALA A 11 0.15 24.39 -6.64
N ASN A 12 0.33 24.17 -7.94
CA ASN A 12 -0.44 23.18 -8.67
C ASN A 12 0.40 21.91 -8.79
N TRP A 13 -0.27 20.76 -8.81
CA TRP A 13 0.36 19.49 -9.14
C TRP A 13 0.95 19.59 -10.56
N ALA A 14 2.19 19.13 -10.73
CA ALA A 14 2.86 19.16 -12.04
C ALA A 14 2.20 18.19 -13.04
N GLN A 15 1.44 17.21 -12.56
CA GLN A 15 0.75 16.20 -13.36
C GLN A 15 -0.52 15.71 -12.66
N ASN A 16 -1.42 15.11 -13.44
CA ASN A 16 -2.56 14.39 -12.91
C ASN A 16 -2.10 13.15 -12.12
N GLY A 17 -2.86 12.80 -11.08
CA GLY A 17 -2.65 11.54 -10.36
C GLY A 17 -2.97 10.33 -11.25
N VAL A 18 -2.25 9.24 -11.01
CA VAL A 18 -2.51 7.93 -11.62
C VAL A 18 -2.71 6.89 -10.54
N THR A 19 -3.52 5.87 -10.82
CA THR A 19 -3.66 4.73 -9.92
C THR A 19 -2.42 3.84 -10.03
N ILE A 20 -1.77 3.60 -8.89
CA ILE A 20 -0.52 2.82 -8.84
C ILE A 20 -0.69 1.41 -8.25
N ALA A 21 -1.83 1.16 -7.60
CA ALA A 21 -2.22 -0.13 -7.02
C ALA A 21 -3.74 -0.13 -6.80
N GLY A 22 -4.38 -1.31 -6.91
CA GLY A 22 -5.82 -1.45 -6.71
C GLY A 22 -6.66 -0.65 -7.72
N GLY A 23 -7.69 0.05 -7.24
CA GLY A 23 -8.56 0.89 -8.09
C GLY A 23 -9.72 0.15 -8.78
N ASN A 24 -9.86 -1.16 -8.55
CA ASN A 24 -10.92 -1.97 -9.15
C ASN A 24 -12.12 -2.19 -8.19
N GLY A 25 -12.45 -1.16 -7.41
CA GLY A 25 -13.46 -1.22 -6.37
C GLY A 25 -12.98 -1.86 -5.07
N GLN A 26 -13.84 -1.79 -4.06
CA GLN A 26 -13.57 -2.33 -2.74
C GLN A 26 -13.80 -3.85 -2.72
N GLY A 27 -12.88 -4.62 -2.15
CA GLY A 27 -13.05 -6.07 -2.02
C GLY A 27 -11.76 -6.83 -1.71
N GLY A 28 -11.86 -8.15 -1.75
CA GLY A 28 -10.78 -9.08 -1.37
C GLY A 28 -9.98 -9.66 -2.53
N ALA A 29 -10.30 -9.33 -3.78
CA ALA A 29 -9.52 -9.78 -4.94
C ALA A 29 -8.10 -9.19 -4.92
N THR A 30 -7.18 -9.78 -5.69
CA THR A 30 -5.80 -9.29 -5.83
C THR A 30 -5.70 -7.95 -6.55
N SER A 31 -6.77 -7.51 -7.21
CA SER A 31 -6.89 -6.20 -7.86
C SER A 31 -7.63 -5.17 -7.00
N GLN A 32 -8.04 -5.55 -5.78
CA GLN A 32 -8.89 -4.78 -4.89
C GLN A 32 -8.26 -4.60 -3.51
N LEU A 33 -8.73 -3.60 -2.78
CA LEU A 33 -8.37 -3.30 -1.41
C LEU A 33 -9.64 -3.12 -0.58
N TYR A 34 -9.55 -3.32 0.73
CA TYR A 34 -10.65 -3.10 1.67
C TYR A 34 -10.16 -2.30 2.89
N TYR A 35 -10.49 -1.01 2.91
CA TYR A 35 -10.03 -0.04 3.92
C TYR A 35 -8.51 -0.05 4.12
N PRO A 36 -7.66 0.17 3.10
CA PRO A 36 -6.20 0.21 3.29
C PRO A 36 -5.77 1.44 4.11
N TYR A 37 -4.75 1.30 4.97
CA TYR A 37 -4.32 2.37 5.90
C TYR A 37 -2.94 2.92 5.53
N GLY A 38 -1.87 2.18 5.82
CA GLY A 38 -0.49 2.57 5.53
C GLY A 38 0.05 1.99 4.22
N LEU A 39 1.03 2.67 3.63
CA LEU A 39 1.77 2.19 2.48
C LEU A 39 3.22 2.68 2.52
N VAL A 40 4.08 1.94 1.84
CA VAL A 40 5.48 2.31 1.58
C VAL A 40 5.83 2.01 0.13
N VAL A 41 6.71 2.83 -0.43
CA VAL A 41 7.25 2.66 -1.79
C VAL A 41 8.76 2.52 -1.71
N ASP A 42 9.32 1.47 -2.31
CA ASP A 42 10.77 1.28 -2.35
C ASP A 42 11.43 2.01 -3.54
N GLY A 43 12.76 1.87 -3.65
CA GLY A 43 13.53 2.50 -4.74
C GLY A 43 13.22 1.96 -6.14
N ASP A 44 12.66 0.74 -6.23
CA ASP A 44 12.28 0.08 -7.49
C ASP A 44 10.81 0.39 -7.86
N GLN A 45 10.16 1.28 -7.12
CA GLN A 45 8.75 1.63 -7.24
C GLN A 45 7.82 0.44 -6.97
N THR A 46 8.22 -0.48 -6.11
CA THR A 46 7.33 -1.45 -5.50
C THR A 46 6.46 -0.73 -4.47
N VAL A 47 5.16 -0.93 -4.55
CA VAL A 47 4.18 -0.37 -3.60
C VAL A 47 3.73 -1.47 -2.66
N VAL A 48 3.96 -1.31 -1.37
CA VAL A 48 3.49 -2.24 -0.33
C VAL A 48 2.41 -1.55 0.50
N ILE A 49 1.27 -2.22 0.70
CA ILE A 49 0.07 -1.63 1.31
C ILE A 49 -0.44 -2.52 2.44
N ALA A 50 -0.75 -1.91 3.58
CA ALA A 50 -1.51 -2.53 4.65
C ALA A 50 -3.01 -2.53 4.31
N ASP A 51 -3.51 -3.67 3.84
CA ASP A 51 -4.91 -3.86 3.44
C ASP A 51 -5.72 -4.34 4.65
N PHE A 52 -5.99 -3.39 5.56
CA PHE A 52 -6.52 -3.61 6.91
C PHE A 52 -7.77 -4.50 6.93
N GLY A 53 -8.79 -4.19 6.14
CA GLY A 53 -10.07 -4.90 6.15
C GLY A 53 -9.96 -6.33 5.63
N ASN A 54 -8.96 -6.60 4.79
CA ASN A 54 -8.66 -7.95 4.30
C ASN A 54 -7.62 -8.70 5.15
N ASN A 55 -7.12 -8.09 6.23
CA ASN A 55 -6.16 -8.70 7.15
C ASN A 55 -4.91 -9.23 6.42
N ARG A 56 -4.35 -8.42 5.52
CA ARG A 56 -3.22 -8.80 4.67
C ARG A 56 -2.30 -7.62 4.36
N ILE A 57 -1.05 -7.93 4.03
CA ILE A 57 -0.14 -6.99 3.38
C ILE A 57 -0.06 -7.37 1.91
N MET A 58 -0.18 -6.38 1.04
CA MET A 58 -0.19 -6.55 -0.40
C MET A 58 0.96 -5.80 -1.04
N GLN A 59 1.49 -6.34 -2.13
CA GLN A 59 2.55 -5.75 -2.94
C GLN A 59 2.10 -5.60 -4.40
N TRP A 60 2.44 -4.46 -5.02
CA TRP A 60 2.29 -4.20 -6.45
C TRP A 60 3.57 -3.62 -7.04
N LYS A 61 3.75 -3.85 -8.34
CA LYS A 61 4.62 -3.01 -9.16
C LYS A 61 3.88 -1.70 -9.45
N ASN A 62 4.56 -0.55 -9.37
CA ASN A 62 3.94 0.75 -9.67
C ASN A 62 3.19 0.74 -11.01
N GLY A 63 1.92 1.14 -10.96
CA GLY A 63 1.03 1.25 -12.12
C GLY A 63 0.31 -0.05 -12.48
N ASP A 64 0.65 -1.17 -11.86
CA ASP A 64 -0.11 -2.41 -11.99
C ASP A 64 -1.35 -2.33 -11.09
N THR A 65 -2.53 -2.25 -11.70
CA THR A 65 -3.79 -2.15 -10.96
C THR A 65 -4.44 -3.52 -10.73
N THR A 66 -3.97 -4.58 -11.37
CA THR A 66 -4.69 -5.86 -11.42
C THR A 66 -3.96 -7.03 -10.78
N ASN A 67 -2.62 -7.02 -10.71
CA ASN A 67 -1.81 -8.17 -10.31
C ASN A 67 -1.17 -8.02 -8.93
N GLY A 68 -1.95 -7.65 -7.92
CA GLY A 68 -1.45 -7.56 -6.54
C GLY A 68 -1.07 -8.90 -5.95
N GLN A 69 -0.01 -8.93 -5.15
CA GLN A 69 0.48 -10.13 -4.49
C GLN A 69 0.32 -10.02 -2.98
N VAL A 70 -0.19 -11.08 -2.35
CA VAL A 70 -0.21 -11.16 -0.87
C VAL A 70 1.19 -11.53 -0.41
N VAL A 71 1.81 -10.67 0.41
CA VAL A 71 3.16 -10.92 0.96
C VAL A 71 3.13 -11.31 2.44
N ALA A 72 2.03 -11.01 3.15
CA ALA A 72 1.77 -11.50 4.49
C ALA A 72 0.26 -11.52 4.79
N GLY A 73 -0.20 -12.41 5.66
CA GLY A 73 -1.61 -12.50 6.05
C GLY A 73 -2.53 -13.08 4.96
N GLY A 74 -3.79 -12.63 4.94
CA GLY A 74 -4.78 -13.03 3.92
C GLY A 74 -5.53 -14.33 4.22
N LYS A 75 -5.38 -14.89 5.43
CA LYS A 75 -6.11 -16.07 5.92
C LYS A 75 -7.03 -15.74 7.11
N GLY A 76 -7.59 -14.54 7.09
CA GLY A 76 -8.46 -14.01 8.13
C GLY A 76 -7.69 -13.38 9.30
N ALA A 77 -8.45 -12.76 10.20
CA ALA A 77 -7.92 -12.15 11.41
C ALA A 77 -7.43 -13.21 12.41
N GLY A 78 -6.22 -13.05 12.95
CA GLY A 78 -5.74 -13.94 14.01
C GLY A 78 -4.22 -13.92 14.22
N ASN A 79 -3.76 -14.86 15.04
CA ASN A 79 -2.37 -15.02 15.47
C ASN A 79 -1.68 -16.24 14.82
N GLY A 80 -2.33 -16.89 13.84
CA GLY A 80 -1.72 -17.96 13.06
C GLY A 80 -0.56 -17.46 12.20
N LEU A 81 0.31 -18.38 11.78
CA LEU A 81 1.53 -18.06 11.02
C LEU A 81 1.28 -17.26 9.71
N ASN A 82 0.09 -17.39 9.14
CA ASN A 82 -0.34 -16.74 7.91
C ASN A 82 -1.55 -15.81 8.12
N GLN A 83 -1.77 -15.36 9.36
CA GLN A 83 -2.83 -14.43 9.73
C GLN A 83 -2.24 -13.12 10.21
N LEU A 84 -2.97 -12.03 9.96
CA LEU A 84 -2.74 -10.72 10.53
C LEU A 84 -4.06 -10.24 11.11
N ASN A 85 -4.07 -9.26 12.01
CA ASN A 85 -5.31 -8.71 12.56
C ASN A 85 -5.27 -7.19 12.45
N GLY A 86 -5.92 -6.66 11.42
CA GLY A 86 -5.97 -5.22 11.15
C GLY A 86 -4.59 -4.56 11.02
N PRO A 87 -3.73 -4.98 10.06
CA PRO A 87 -2.48 -4.29 9.81
C PRO A 87 -2.76 -2.83 9.44
N THR A 88 -2.10 -1.89 10.11
CA THR A 88 -2.32 -0.45 9.94
C THR A 88 -1.21 0.23 9.16
N ASP A 89 0.01 -0.28 9.25
CA ASP A 89 1.18 0.34 8.62
C ASP A 89 2.20 -0.70 8.16
N VAL A 90 3.07 -0.29 7.24
CA VAL A 90 4.17 -1.08 6.69
C VAL A 90 5.40 -0.21 6.55
N LEU A 91 6.53 -0.74 6.99
CA LEU A 91 7.85 -0.12 6.82
C LEU A 91 8.74 -1.14 6.12
N ILE A 92 9.51 -0.68 5.13
CA ILE A 92 10.57 -1.49 4.53
C ILE A 92 11.85 -1.11 5.26
N ASP A 93 12.44 -2.08 5.94
CA ASP A 93 13.79 -1.93 6.45
C ASP A 93 14.77 -2.10 5.28
N LYS A 94 15.58 -1.06 5.08
CA LYS A 94 16.64 -1.10 4.09
C LYS A 94 17.90 -1.50 4.82
N GLU A 95 18.03 -2.79 5.10
CA GLU A 95 19.31 -3.38 5.50
C GLU A 95 20.33 -3.01 4.40
N THR A 96 21.31 -2.19 4.78
CA THR A 96 22.35 -1.63 3.89
C THR A 96 23.46 -2.62 3.60
#